data_AF-X1B8U1-F1
#
_entry.id   AF-X1B8U1-F1
#
_cell.length_a   1.000
_cell.length_b   1.000
_cell.length_c   1.000
_cell.angle_alpha   90.00
_cell.angle_beta   90.00
_cell.angle_gamma   90.00
#
_symmetry.space_group_name_H-M   'P 1'
#
loop_
_entity.id
_entity.type
_entity.pdbx_description
1 polymer ?
#
loop_
_entity_poly.entity_id
_entity_poly.type
_entity_poly.pdbx_seq_one_letter_code
_entity_poly.pdbx_strand_id
1 'polypeptide(L)'
;MNRIGAHLLAGVFRGFGTNAKVIETYEGLDLGKEFTSGKECFPCIVTLGDILLFMKKERERLGNRFNPENYIYFMPESDGPCRFGMYNKYHRIVLDSLPGLDKVKIATLSSEDAYSLSGLIEKEKIQDFRKAAWLSIVTGDILDRLLWRIRPYEREEGMTDRFIDEAMERMTESFSKHSSGKDLSCILNDLVEIVCEAKKIIDPHIPKKPLIGVVGEIYVRTHLKSNQDTIRTLENYGAEAINASIAEWINYTTYDQVR
;
A
#
# COMPACT_ATOMS: atom_id res chain seq x y z
N MET A 1 -3.55 -0.40 -1.18
CA MET A 1 -2.29 0.31 -1.49
C MET A 1 -1.44 -0.62 -2.34
N ASN A 2 -0.59 -0.09 -3.22
CA ASN A 2 0.43 -0.88 -3.92
C ASN A 2 1.35 -1.60 -2.91
N ARG A 3 1.94 -2.73 -3.31
CA ARG A 3 2.78 -3.56 -2.43
C ARG A 3 3.90 -2.73 -1.78
N ILE A 4 4.67 -2.00 -2.59
CA ILE A 4 5.80 -1.20 -2.11
C ILE A 4 5.36 -0.17 -1.09
N GLY A 5 4.37 0.68 -1.43
CA GLY A 5 3.88 1.72 -0.53
C GLY A 5 3.39 1.16 0.82
N ALA A 6 2.71 0.01 0.81
CA ALA A 6 2.26 -0.64 2.05
C ALA A 6 3.43 -1.06 2.96
N HIS A 7 4.50 -1.62 2.38
CA HIS A 7 5.70 -1.99 3.14
C HIS A 7 6.45 -0.77 3.68
N LEU A 8 6.62 0.28 2.87
CA LEU A 8 7.27 1.52 3.33
C LEU A 8 6.49 2.19 4.45
N LEU A 9 5.16 2.26 4.35
CA LEU A 9 4.31 2.80 5.40
C LEU A 9 4.38 1.95 6.69
N ALA A 10 4.45 0.62 6.57
CA ALA A 10 4.70 -0.24 7.73
C ALA A 10 6.06 0.06 8.37
N GLY A 11 7.09 0.35 7.57
CA GLY A 11 8.38 0.87 8.04
C GLY A 11 8.22 2.17 8.83
N VAL A 12 7.44 3.13 8.32
CA VAL A 12 7.13 4.37 9.04
C VAL A 12 6.52 4.08 10.41
N PHE A 13 5.45 3.28 10.48
CA PHE A 13 4.83 2.91 11.76
C PHE A 13 5.81 2.30 12.76
N ARG A 14 6.72 1.43 12.30
CA ARG A 14 7.76 0.83 13.14
C ARG A 14 8.76 1.86 13.65
N GLY A 15 9.14 2.83 12.82
CA GLY A 15 9.99 3.95 13.26
C GLY A 15 9.37 4.78 14.38
N PHE A 16 8.03 4.85 14.44
CA PHE A 16 7.31 5.48 15.54
C PHE A 16 6.90 4.50 16.67
N GLY A 17 7.49 3.30 16.72
CA GLY A 17 7.30 2.33 17.81
C GLY A 17 6.05 1.46 17.68
N THR A 18 5.32 1.52 16.57
CA THR A 18 4.15 0.65 16.32
C THR A 18 4.58 -0.62 15.57
N ASN A 19 4.26 -1.80 16.11
CA ASN A 19 4.52 -3.08 15.45
C ASN A 19 3.56 -3.30 14.25
N ALA A 20 3.90 -2.69 13.11
CA ALA A 20 3.12 -2.81 11.88
C ALA A 20 3.55 -4.00 11.02
N LYS A 21 2.57 -4.67 10.41
CA LYS A 21 2.77 -5.75 9.44
C LYS A 21 1.85 -5.54 8.24
N VAL A 22 2.37 -5.84 7.05
CA VAL A 22 1.57 -5.90 5.82
C VAL A 22 0.97 -7.30 5.75
N ILE A 23 -0.35 -7.39 5.56
CA ILE A 23 -1.04 -8.66 5.36
C ILE A 23 -0.89 -9.12 3.90
N GLU A 24 -0.92 -10.43 3.67
CA GLU A 24 -1.09 -10.97 2.33
C GLU A 24 -2.43 -10.53 1.76
N THR A 25 -2.45 -10.16 0.48
CA THR A 25 -3.64 -9.61 -0.17
C THR A 25 -4.10 -10.45 -1.36
N TYR A 26 -5.38 -10.30 -1.68
CA TYR A 26 -6.10 -11.04 -2.72
C TYR A 26 -6.12 -12.56 -2.48
N GLU A 27 -6.02 -13.00 -1.23
CA GLU A 27 -6.18 -14.41 -0.86
C GLU A 27 -7.57 -14.70 -0.30
N GLY A 28 -8.25 -13.68 0.22
CA GLY A 28 -9.55 -13.83 0.88
C GLY A 28 -10.77 -13.53 0.00
N LEU A 29 -10.61 -13.46 -1.33
CA LEU A 29 -11.68 -12.97 -2.23
C LEU A 29 -13.01 -13.71 -2.05
N ASP A 30 -12.98 -15.04 -1.88
CA ASP A 30 -14.20 -15.82 -1.71
C ASP A 30 -14.90 -15.51 -0.39
N LEU A 31 -14.15 -15.32 0.71
CA LEU A 31 -14.71 -14.82 1.97
C LEU A 31 -15.29 -13.41 1.79
N GLY A 32 -14.61 -12.53 1.05
CA GLY A 32 -15.15 -11.20 0.75
C GLY A 32 -16.50 -11.25 0.04
N LYS A 33 -16.67 -12.19 -0.90
CA LYS A 33 -17.93 -12.41 -1.63
C LYS A 33 -19.04 -12.96 -0.74
N GLU A 34 -18.72 -13.81 0.24
CA GLU A 34 -19.72 -14.35 1.19
C GLU A 34 -20.41 -13.24 2.00
N PHE A 35 -19.70 -12.15 2.29
CA PHE A 35 -20.20 -11.03 3.10
C PHE A 35 -20.51 -9.78 2.27
N THR A 36 -20.68 -9.91 0.95
CA THR A 36 -21.02 -8.78 0.06
C THR A 36 -22.15 -9.16 -0.90
N SER A 37 -22.86 -8.14 -1.40
CA SER A 37 -24.00 -8.32 -2.31
C SER A 37 -23.62 -8.25 -3.80
N GLY A 38 -22.38 -7.85 -4.10
CA GLY A 38 -21.90 -7.54 -5.44
C GLY A 38 -22.23 -6.12 -5.90
N LYS A 39 -22.84 -5.29 -5.04
CA LYS A 39 -23.11 -3.86 -5.30
C LYS A 39 -22.01 -2.95 -4.76
N GLU A 40 -21.14 -3.52 -3.92
CA GLU A 40 -19.95 -2.90 -3.37
C GLU A 40 -18.88 -2.77 -4.45
N CYS A 41 -18.00 -1.78 -4.31
CA CYS A 41 -16.86 -1.64 -5.21
C CYS A 41 -15.95 -2.86 -5.05
N PHE A 42 -15.41 -3.38 -6.16
CA PHE A 42 -14.52 -4.55 -6.13
C PHE A 42 -13.38 -4.46 -5.11
N PRO A 43 -12.69 -3.31 -4.92
CA PRO A 43 -11.70 -3.15 -3.85
C PRO A 43 -12.21 -3.39 -2.43
N CYS A 44 -13.48 -3.06 -2.14
CA CYS A 44 -14.09 -3.34 -0.84
C CYS A 44 -14.20 -4.85 -0.62
N ILE A 45 -14.63 -5.58 -1.64
CA ILE A 45 -14.74 -7.05 -1.59
C ILE A 45 -13.37 -7.68 -1.32
N VAL A 46 -12.34 -7.24 -2.05
CA VAL A 46 -10.97 -7.76 -1.88
C VAL A 46 -10.45 -7.46 -0.47
N THR A 47 -10.48 -6.21 -0.05
CA THR A 47 -9.91 -5.80 1.25
C THR A 47 -10.66 -6.38 2.45
N LEU A 48 -12.00 -6.53 2.36
CA LEU A 48 -12.79 -7.25 3.35
C LEU A 48 -12.37 -8.72 3.42
N GLY A 49 -12.28 -9.38 2.27
CA GLY A 49 -11.86 -10.77 2.20
C GLY A 49 -10.51 -11.01 2.87
N ASP A 50 -9.53 -10.14 2.59
CA ASP A 50 -8.17 -10.28 3.11
C ASP A 50 -8.11 -10.13 4.64
N ILE A 51 -8.84 -9.17 5.23
CA ILE A 51 -8.87 -9.03 6.70
C ILE A 51 -9.59 -10.21 7.35
N LEU A 52 -10.69 -10.70 6.76
CA LEU A 52 -11.39 -11.87 7.28
C LEU A 52 -10.51 -13.12 7.23
N LEU A 53 -9.81 -13.35 6.12
CA LEU A 53 -8.89 -14.48 5.98
C LEU A 53 -7.73 -14.38 6.98
N PHE A 54 -7.14 -13.19 7.13
CA PHE A 54 -6.05 -12.97 8.08
C PHE A 54 -6.50 -13.30 9.51
N MET A 55 -7.67 -12.81 9.94
CA MET A 55 -8.20 -13.08 11.27
C MET A 55 -8.53 -14.56 11.49
N LYS A 56 -9.04 -15.24 10.45
CA LYS A 56 -9.27 -16.69 10.48
C LYS A 56 -7.95 -17.45 10.67
N LYS A 57 -6.92 -17.15 9.87
CA LYS A 57 -5.58 -17.76 9.99
C LYS A 57 -4.96 -17.52 11.37
N GLU A 58 -5.06 -16.30 11.91
CA GLU A 58 -4.54 -15.97 13.24
C GLU A 58 -5.27 -16.72 14.37
N ARG A 59 -6.60 -16.86 14.26
CA ARG A 59 -7.40 -17.64 15.21
C ARG A 59 -7.02 -19.12 15.18
N GLU A 60 -6.83 -19.70 14.00
CA GLU A 60 -6.36 -21.08 13.82
C GLU A 60 -4.95 -21.27 14.40
N ARG A 61 -4.04 -20.33 14.14
CA ARG A 61 -2.65 -20.38 14.62
C ARG A 61 -2.52 -20.25 16.14
N LEU A 62 -3.33 -19.39 16.76
CA LEU A 62 -3.22 -19.07 18.20
C LEU A 62 -4.16 -19.90 19.08
N GLY A 63 -5.25 -20.44 18.52
CA GLY A 63 -6.27 -21.17 19.26
C GLY A 63 -6.81 -20.35 20.43
N ASN A 64 -6.75 -20.89 21.65
CA ASN A 64 -7.21 -20.22 22.86
C ASN A 64 -6.41 -18.95 23.24
N ARG A 65 -5.25 -18.71 22.61
CA ARG A 65 -4.45 -17.49 22.82
C ARG A 65 -4.85 -16.35 21.88
N PHE A 66 -5.75 -16.61 20.93
CA PHE A 66 -6.24 -15.56 20.03
C PHE A 66 -7.02 -14.53 20.84
N ASN A 67 -6.59 -13.27 20.78
CA ASN A 67 -7.34 -12.15 21.32
C ASN A 67 -7.46 -11.07 20.22
N PRO A 68 -8.68 -10.78 19.72
CA PRO A 68 -8.91 -9.74 18.72
C PRO A 68 -8.45 -8.34 19.14
N GLU A 69 -8.42 -8.04 20.45
CA GLU A 69 -7.99 -6.73 20.96
C GLU A 69 -6.49 -6.45 20.78
N ASN A 70 -5.69 -7.50 20.52
CA ASN A 70 -4.27 -7.37 20.22
C ASN A 70 -4.01 -6.87 18.79
N TYR A 71 -5.06 -6.74 17.96
CA TYR A 71 -4.95 -6.36 16.57
C TYR A 71 -5.64 -5.02 16.31
N ILE A 72 -4.97 -4.22 15.49
CA ILE A 72 -5.52 -2.99 14.93
C ILE A 72 -5.42 -3.13 13.42
N TYR A 73 -6.58 -3.16 12.77
CA TYR A 73 -6.69 -3.18 11.32
C TYR A 73 -6.60 -1.76 10.78
N PHE A 74 -5.57 -1.51 9.99
CA PHE A 74 -5.39 -0.22 9.34
C PHE A 74 -6.16 -0.17 8.02
N MET A 75 -7.24 0.62 7.98
CA MET A 75 -8.04 0.87 6.78
C MET A 75 -8.19 2.37 6.60
N PRO A 76 -7.37 3.01 5.74
CA PRO A 76 -7.52 4.42 5.46
C PRO A 76 -8.87 4.71 4.82
N GLU A 77 -9.32 5.94 4.96
CA GLU A 77 -10.54 6.43 4.31
C GLU A 77 -10.23 7.73 3.57
N SER A 78 -11.21 8.22 2.82
CA SER A 78 -11.11 9.51 2.16
C SER A 78 -12.49 10.10 2.02
N ASP A 79 -12.53 11.41 2.15
CA ASP A 79 -13.69 12.19 1.74
C ASP A 79 -13.68 12.37 0.21
N GLY A 80 -14.83 12.72 -0.34
CA GLY A 80 -15.01 12.94 -1.78
C GLY A 80 -16.05 12.00 -2.39
N PRO A 81 -16.17 11.98 -3.73
CA PRO A 81 -17.27 11.31 -4.42
C PRO A 81 -17.18 9.78 -4.43
N CYS A 82 -16.05 9.22 -3.97
CA CYS A 82 -15.80 7.78 -3.98
C CYS A 82 -16.37 7.08 -2.75
N ARG A 83 -16.83 5.83 -2.90
CA ARG A 83 -17.29 4.98 -1.78
C ARG A 83 -16.18 4.49 -0.86
N PHE A 84 -14.92 4.83 -1.14
CA PHE A 84 -13.78 4.43 -0.31
C PHE A 84 -13.95 4.89 1.16
N GLY A 85 -14.51 6.08 1.39
CA GLY A 85 -14.88 6.59 2.72
C GLY A 85 -15.94 5.78 3.50
N MET A 86 -16.47 4.71 2.89
CA MET A 86 -17.45 3.81 3.51
C MET A 86 -16.89 2.40 3.76
N TYR A 87 -15.67 2.08 3.31
CA TYR A 87 -15.15 0.73 3.42
C TYR A 87 -14.92 0.33 4.87
N ASN A 88 -14.30 1.19 5.67
CA ASN A 88 -14.08 0.97 7.11
C ASN A 88 -15.40 0.71 7.87
N LYS A 89 -16.46 1.46 7.57
CA LYS A 89 -17.80 1.34 8.16
C LYS A 89 -18.43 0.01 7.76
N TYR A 90 -18.32 -0.36 6.48
CA TYR A 90 -18.79 -1.66 6.01
C TYR A 90 -18.03 -2.82 6.68
N HIS A 91 -16.70 -2.73 6.75
CA HIS A 91 -15.87 -3.73 7.41
C HIS A 91 -16.21 -3.85 8.90
N ARG A 92 -16.48 -2.73 9.59
CA ARG A 92 -16.93 -2.73 10.99
C ARG A 92 -18.23 -3.52 11.15
N ILE A 93 -19.24 -3.26 10.31
CA ILE A 93 -20.52 -3.97 10.33
C ILE A 93 -20.30 -5.49 10.18
N VAL A 94 -19.46 -5.90 9.23
CA VAL A 94 -19.17 -7.32 9.00
C VAL A 94 -18.41 -7.93 10.19
N LEU A 95 -17.37 -7.26 10.69
CA LEU A 95 -16.58 -7.76 11.83
C LEU A 95 -17.43 -7.86 13.12
N ASP A 96 -18.37 -6.94 13.35
CA ASP A 96 -19.30 -7.00 14.49
C ASP A 96 -20.28 -8.17 14.41
N SER A 97 -20.64 -8.58 13.19
CA SER A 97 -21.53 -9.71 12.97
C SER A 97 -20.85 -11.07 13.19
N LEU A 98 -19.52 -11.11 13.27
CA LEU A 98 -18.72 -12.33 13.31
C LEU A 98 -18.21 -12.65 14.72
N PRO A 99 -18.51 -13.85 15.27
CA PRO A 99 -18.11 -14.20 16.64
C PRO A 99 -16.59 -14.13 16.87
N GLY A 100 -16.19 -13.24 17.80
CA GLY A 100 -14.81 -13.04 18.20
C GLY A 100 -14.03 -12.03 17.35
N LEU A 101 -14.70 -11.28 16.46
CA LEU A 101 -14.09 -10.21 15.66
C LEU A 101 -14.67 -8.81 15.99
N ASP A 102 -15.70 -8.73 16.82
CA ASP A 102 -16.35 -7.50 17.29
C ASP A 102 -15.37 -6.55 18.01
N LYS A 103 -14.31 -7.11 18.61
CA LYS A 103 -13.28 -6.34 19.33
C LYS A 103 -12.05 -5.95 18.50
N VAL A 104 -11.94 -6.40 17.24
CA VAL A 104 -10.83 -5.98 16.37
C VAL A 104 -10.98 -4.47 16.10
N LYS A 105 -9.99 -3.66 16.46
CA LYS A 105 -10.07 -2.21 16.22
C LYS A 105 -9.77 -1.90 14.76
N ILE A 106 -10.46 -0.91 14.20
CA ILE A 106 -10.11 -0.33 12.90
C ILE A 106 -9.49 1.04 13.15
N ALA A 107 -8.24 1.23 12.74
CA ALA A 107 -7.60 2.54 12.72
C ALA A 107 -7.73 3.13 11.32
N THR A 108 -8.22 4.36 11.25
CA THR A 108 -8.40 5.10 10.00
C THR A 108 -7.46 6.29 9.98
N LEU A 109 -6.95 6.59 8.80
CA LEU A 109 -6.37 7.88 8.47
C LEU A 109 -7.48 8.66 7.78
N SER A 110 -8.11 9.60 8.48
CA SER A 110 -9.12 10.49 7.91
C SER A 110 -8.52 11.87 7.65
N SER A 111 -8.96 12.51 6.57
CA SER A 111 -8.69 13.92 6.34
C SER A 111 -9.42 14.83 7.34
N GLU A 112 -10.59 14.41 7.85
CA GLU A 112 -11.43 15.21 8.76
C GLU A 112 -10.79 15.45 10.13
N ASP A 113 -10.05 14.48 10.67
CA ASP A 113 -9.35 14.58 11.95
C ASP A 113 -7.86 14.89 11.80
N ALA A 114 -7.45 15.26 10.59
CA ALA A 114 -6.07 15.41 10.18
C ALA A 114 -5.25 14.17 10.54
N TYR A 115 -5.69 12.95 10.23
CA TYR A 115 -4.89 11.75 10.46
C TYR A 115 -4.57 11.54 11.95
N SER A 116 -5.54 11.77 12.85
CA SER A 116 -5.33 11.56 14.28
C SER A 116 -5.26 10.05 14.56
N LEU A 117 -4.03 9.55 14.69
CA LEU A 117 -3.74 8.19 15.10
C LEU A 117 -3.95 8.04 16.62
N SER A 118 -5.15 8.41 17.10
CA SER A 118 -5.50 8.57 18.51
C SER A 118 -5.11 7.34 19.35
N GLY A 119 -3.96 7.44 20.02
CA GLY A 119 -3.37 6.41 20.88
C GLY A 119 -2.29 5.53 20.24
N LEU A 120 -2.08 5.61 18.92
CA LEU A 120 -1.01 4.90 18.20
C LEU A 120 0.28 5.74 18.10
N ILE A 121 0.14 7.06 17.96
CA ILE A 121 1.27 8.00 17.87
C ILE A 121 1.06 9.12 18.88
N GLU A 122 2.12 9.48 19.60
CA GLU A 122 2.15 10.63 20.51
C GLU A 122 1.79 11.93 19.77
N LYS A 123 0.97 12.80 20.37
CA LYS A 123 0.44 14.01 19.71
C LYS A 123 1.55 14.91 19.17
N GLU A 124 2.65 14.99 19.90
CA GLU A 124 3.84 15.80 19.60
C GLU A 124 4.58 15.28 18.36
N LYS A 125 4.42 13.98 18.03
CA LYS A 125 5.07 13.29 16.92
C LYS A 125 4.19 13.17 15.67
N ILE A 126 2.92 13.57 15.74
CA ILE A 126 1.97 13.44 14.62
C ILE A 126 2.47 14.17 13.37
N GLN A 127 3.01 15.38 13.51
CA GLN A 127 3.49 16.14 12.35
C GLN A 127 4.65 15.44 11.65
N ASP A 128 5.59 14.89 12.41
CA ASP A 128 6.74 14.18 11.86
C ASP A 128 6.30 12.84 11.25
N PHE A 129 5.35 12.14 11.87
CA PHE A 129 4.71 10.96 11.29
C PHE A 129 4.08 11.27 9.93
N ARG A 130 3.29 12.35 9.82
CA ARG A 130 2.66 12.73 8.55
C ARG A 130 3.68 13.01 7.45
N LYS A 131 4.79 13.70 7.77
CA LYS A 131 5.88 13.95 6.81
C LYS A 131 6.53 12.65 6.35
N ALA A 132 6.86 11.75 7.27
CA ALA A 132 7.45 10.46 6.95
C ALA A 132 6.49 9.56 6.15
N ALA A 133 5.21 9.52 6.53
CA ALA A 133 4.16 8.80 5.82
C ALA A 133 3.99 9.33 4.38
N TRP A 134 3.94 10.66 4.21
CA TRP A 134 3.91 11.27 2.87
C TRP A 134 5.15 10.89 2.04
N LEU A 135 6.34 11.01 2.63
CA LEU A 135 7.58 10.61 1.96
C LEU A 135 7.55 9.13 1.56
N SER A 136 7.01 8.24 2.40
CA SER A 136 6.88 6.81 2.08
C SER A 136 6.00 6.55 0.86
N ILE A 137 4.92 7.33 0.69
CA ILE A 137 4.02 7.22 -0.46
C ILE A 137 4.72 7.69 -1.73
N VAL A 138 5.40 8.84 -1.67
CA VAL A 138 6.16 9.38 -2.82
C VAL A 138 7.30 8.43 -3.21
N THR A 139 8.04 7.90 -2.23
CA THR A 139 9.08 6.89 -2.48
C THR A 139 8.49 5.63 -3.12
N GLY A 140 7.34 5.14 -2.63
CA GLY A 140 6.66 3.99 -3.21
C GLY A 140 6.26 4.23 -4.67
N ASP A 141 5.70 5.39 -4.99
CA ASP A 141 5.37 5.80 -6.36
C ASP A 141 6.61 5.88 -7.27
N ILE A 142 7.75 6.33 -6.75
CA ILE A 142 9.02 6.37 -7.48
C ILE A 142 9.51 4.96 -7.80
N LEU A 143 9.48 4.04 -6.83
CA LEU A 143 9.92 2.67 -7.02
C LEU A 143 9.00 1.89 -7.98
N ASP A 144 7.68 2.09 -7.90
CA ASP A 144 6.73 1.52 -8.87
C ASP A 144 7.01 2.03 -10.29
N ARG A 145 7.24 3.34 -10.46
CA ARG A 145 7.61 3.91 -11.76
C ARG A 145 8.96 3.39 -12.25
N LEU A 146 9.91 3.20 -11.34
CA LEU A 146 11.21 2.63 -11.66
C LEU A 146 11.03 1.21 -12.19
N LEU A 147 10.29 0.35 -11.48
CA LEU A 147 9.94 -1.00 -11.89
C LEU A 147 9.40 -1.04 -13.33
N TRP A 148 8.33 -0.29 -13.63
CA TRP A 148 7.72 -0.29 -14.96
C TRP A 148 8.61 0.35 -16.03
N ARG A 149 9.52 1.25 -15.63
CA ARG A 149 10.45 1.91 -16.54
C ARG A 149 11.62 1.01 -16.94
N ILE A 150 12.18 0.23 -16.01
CA ILE A 150 13.42 -0.52 -16.25
C ILE A 150 13.17 -1.98 -16.63
N ARG A 151 12.11 -2.61 -16.13
CA ARG A 151 11.79 -4.02 -16.40
C ARG A 151 11.63 -4.36 -17.88
N PRO A 152 10.99 -3.53 -18.71
CA PRO A 152 10.87 -3.83 -20.14
C PRO A 152 12.21 -3.81 -20.88
N TYR A 153 13.28 -3.30 -20.27
CA TYR A 153 14.61 -3.13 -20.86
C TYR A 153 15.70 -3.86 -20.06
N GLU A 154 15.34 -4.82 -19.22
CA GLU A 154 16.32 -5.56 -18.42
C GLU A 154 17.18 -6.49 -19.28
N ARG A 155 18.44 -6.65 -18.87
CA ARG A 155 19.43 -7.51 -19.57
C ARG A 155 19.17 -9.00 -19.36
N GLU A 156 18.56 -9.35 -18.23
CA GLU A 156 18.26 -10.71 -17.83
C GLU A 156 16.87 -10.71 -17.20
N GLU A 157 16.03 -11.66 -17.63
CA GLU A 157 14.65 -11.78 -17.15
C GLU A 157 14.61 -11.91 -15.62
N GLY A 158 13.78 -11.09 -14.98
CA GLY A 158 13.61 -11.08 -13.53
C GLY A 158 14.71 -10.35 -12.75
N MET A 159 15.73 -9.78 -13.41
CA MET A 159 16.73 -8.93 -12.75
C MET A 159 16.09 -7.73 -12.06
N THR A 160 15.13 -7.10 -12.72
CA THR A 160 14.41 -5.94 -12.17
C THR A 160 13.54 -6.32 -10.98
N ASP A 161 12.86 -7.46 -11.05
CA ASP A 161 11.98 -7.90 -9.97
C ASP A 161 12.78 -8.16 -8.69
N ARG A 162 13.93 -8.84 -8.79
CA ARG A 162 14.87 -9.01 -7.66
C ARG A 162 15.36 -7.68 -7.12
N PHE A 163 15.79 -6.78 -8.00
CA PHE A 163 16.28 -5.46 -7.60
C PHE A 163 15.20 -4.64 -6.86
N ILE A 164 13.96 -4.65 -7.34
CA ILE A 164 12.86 -3.89 -6.73
C ILE A 164 12.43 -4.49 -5.40
N ASP A 165 12.49 -5.83 -5.25
CA ASP A 165 12.27 -6.49 -3.96
C ASP A 165 13.33 -6.07 -2.93
N GLU A 166 14.61 -6.13 -3.28
CA GLU A 166 15.73 -5.68 -2.44
C GLU A 166 15.63 -4.18 -2.10
N ALA A 167 15.28 -3.34 -3.08
CA ALA A 167 15.08 -1.91 -2.89
C ALA A 167 13.92 -1.61 -1.94
N MET A 168 12.79 -2.34 -2.06
CA MET A 168 11.65 -2.21 -1.16
C MET A 168 12.03 -2.56 0.27
N GLU A 169 12.77 -3.66 0.48
CA GLU A 169 13.24 -4.07 1.81
C GLU A 169 14.21 -3.05 2.41
N ARG A 170 15.21 -2.61 1.63
CA ARG A 170 16.18 -1.59 2.04
C ARG A 170 15.48 -0.28 2.43
N MET A 171 14.55 0.19 1.61
CA MET A 171 13.79 1.40 1.93
C MET A 171 12.87 1.21 3.13
N THR A 172 12.22 0.06 3.27
CA THR A 172 11.38 -0.25 4.45
C THR A 172 12.19 -0.16 5.74
N GLU A 173 13.40 -0.71 5.73
CA GLU A 173 14.33 -0.65 6.86
C GLU A 173 14.82 0.78 7.12
N SER A 174 15.13 1.54 6.07
CA SER A 174 15.50 2.96 6.18
C SER A 174 14.38 3.78 6.84
N PHE A 175 13.12 3.62 6.40
CA PHE A 175 11.97 4.23 7.07
C PHE A 175 11.84 3.74 8.52
N SER A 176 12.01 2.46 8.80
CA SER A 176 11.92 1.93 10.16
C SER A 176 12.97 2.50 11.12
N LYS A 177 14.16 2.86 10.61
CA LYS A 177 15.24 3.43 11.43
C LYS A 177 15.16 4.94 11.58
N HIS A 178 14.70 5.64 10.55
CA HIS A 178 14.91 7.09 10.43
C HIS A 178 13.62 7.92 10.46
N SER A 179 12.43 7.32 10.32
CA SER A 179 11.16 8.08 10.21
C SER A 179 10.81 8.94 11.43
N SER A 180 11.21 8.52 12.63
CA SER A 180 10.97 9.30 13.86
C SER A 180 11.98 10.43 14.06
N GLY A 181 13.03 10.48 13.23
CA GLY A 181 13.99 11.57 13.20
C GLY A 181 13.42 12.81 12.54
N LYS A 182 13.88 13.99 12.97
CA LYS A 182 13.51 15.26 12.31
C LYS A 182 14.13 15.42 10.93
N ASP A 183 15.25 14.73 10.69
CA ASP A 183 15.95 14.73 9.42
C ASP A 183 15.69 13.42 8.66
N LEU A 184 15.10 13.55 7.48
CA LEU A 184 14.79 12.44 6.58
C LEU A 184 15.86 12.28 5.49
N SER A 185 16.99 12.99 5.58
CA SER A 185 18.08 12.97 4.61
C SER A 185 18.63 11.56 4.37
N CYS A 186 18.74 10.72 5.40
CA CYS A 186 19.17 9.32 5.26
C CYS A 186 18.28 8.54 4.29
N ILE A 187 16.95 8.67 4.44
CA ILE A 187 15.96 8.01 3.57
C ILE A 187 16.08 8.53 2.13
N LEU A 188 16.28 9.83 1.96
CA LEU A 188 16.47 10.43 0.64
C LEU A 188 17.77 9.97 -0.03
N ASN A 189 18.86 9.87 0.73
CA ASN A 189 20.14 9.38 0.23
C ASN A 189 20.05 7.92 -0.22
N ASP A 190 19.42 7.05 0.59
CA ASP A 190 19.15 5.66 0.22
C ASP A 190 18.35 5.56 -1.10
N LEU A 191 17.30 6.39 -1.24
CA LEU A 191 16.50 6.44 -2.47
C LEU A 191 17.35 6.88 -3.68
N VAL A 192 18.20 7.90 -3.53
CA VAL A 192 19.09 8.36 -4.61
C VAL A 192 20.04 7.27 -5.05
N GLU A 193 20.61 6.51 -4.11
CA GLU A 193 21.50 5.39 -4.42
C GLU A 193 20.77 4.31 -5.22
N ILE A 194 19.58 3.89 -4.77
CA ILE A 194 18.73 2.91 -5.48
C ILE A 194 18.42 3.38 -6.91
N VAL A 195 18.01 4.64 -7.08
CA VAL A 195 17.70 5.19 -8.40
C VAL A 195 18.96 5.22 -9.31
N CYS A 196 20.14 5.46 -8.74
CA CYS A 196 21.39 5.41 -9.49
C CYS A 196 21.77 3.98 -9.89
N GLU A 197 21.54 3.00 -9.03
CA GLU A 197 21.80 1.59 -9.29
C GLU A 197 20.87 1.03 -10.38
N ALA A 198 19.59 1.38 -10.33
CA ALA A 198 18.58 0.92 -11.29
C ALA A 198 18.91 1.28 -12.75
N LYS A 199 19.62 2.40 -12.99
CA LYS A 199 20.08 2.80 -14.33
C LYS A 199 20.99 1.75 -14.97
N LYS A 200 21.70 0.95 -14.17
CA LYS A 200 22.63 -0.07 -14.64
C LYS A 200 21.93 -1.32 -15.16
N ILE A 201 20.64 -1.50 -14.87
CA ILE A 201 19.84 -2.67 -15.30
C ILE A 201 19.43 -2.55 -16.77
N ILE A 202 19.22 -1.33 -17.26
CA ILE A 202 18.81 -1.08 -18.65
C ILE A 202 19.87 -1.60 -19.62
N ASP A 203 19.44 -2.41 -20.60
CA ASP A 203 20.20 -2.71 -21.80
C ASP A 203 19.98 -1.60 -22.85
N PRO A 204 21.02 -0.82 -23.20
CA PRO A 204 20.89 0.24 -24.19
C PRO A 204 20.62 -0.27 -25.62
N HIS A 205 20.77 -1.55 -25.90
CA HIS A 205 20.51 -2.14 -27.23
C HIS A 205 19.05 -2.49 -27.45
N ILE A 206 18.22 -2.54 -26.40
CA ILE A 206 16.78 -2.78 -26.54
C ILE A 206 16.12 -1.51 -27.07
N PRO A 207 15.42 -1.55 -28.23
CA PRO A 207 14.77 -0.38 -28.79
C PRO A 207 13.61 0.08 -27.89
N LYS A 208 13.26 1.38 -28.00
CA LYS A 208 12.13 1.95 -27.27
C LYS A 208 10.84 1.17 -27.56
N LYS A 209 10.13 0.82 -26.48
CA LYS A 209 8.85 0.12 -26.55
C LYS A 209 7.68 1.10 -26.62
N PRO A 210 6.52 0.73 -27.19
CA PRO A 210 5.30 1.53 -27.12
C PRO A 210 4.94 1.83 -25.67
N LEU A 211 4.68 3.10 -25.36
CA LEU A 211 4.29 3.54 -24.02
C LEU A 211 2.76 3.56 -23.89
N ILE A 212 2.23 2.78 -22.95
CA ILE A 212 0.79 2.62 -22.72
C ILE A 212 0.42 3.22 -21.36
N GLY A 213 -0.55 4.15 -21.37
CA GLY A 213 -1.13 4.69 -20.15
C GLY A 213 -2.17 3.75 -19.54
N VAL A 214 -1.99 3.40 -18.28
CA VAL A 214 -2.96 2.65 -17.47
C VAL A 214 -3.74 3.64 -16.61
N VAL A 215 -5.04 3.72 -16.83
CA VAL A 215 -5.97 4.60 -16.11
C VAL A 215 -7.15 3.79 -15.58
N GLY A 216 -7.73 4.23 -14.48
CA GLY A 216 -8.86 3.54 -13.87
C GLY A 216 -8.92 3.77 -12.36
N GLU A 217 -9.69 2.90 -11.71
CA GLU A 217 -9.89 2.90 -10.25
C GLU A 217 -8.54 2.67 -9.54
N ILE A 218 -8.25 3.49 -8.52
CA ILE A 218 -6.92 3.58 -7.89
C ILE A 218 -6.45 2.27 -7.28
N TYR A 219 -7.33 1.52 -6.61
CA TYR A 219 -6.94 0.26 -6.00
C TYR A 219 -6.70 -0.80 -7.08
N VAL A 220 -7.60 -0.92 -8.05
CA VAL A 220 -7.46 -1.92 -9.13
C VAL A 220 -6.20 -1.67 -9.94
N ARG A 221 -5.90 -0.42 -10.33
CA ARG A 221 -4.70 -0.13 -11.13
C ARG A 221 -3.38 -0.33 -10.36
N THR A 222 -3.39 -0.31 -9.02
CA THR A 222 -2.17 -0.40 -8.19
C THR A 222 -1.96 -1.77 -7.55
N HIS A 223 -2.98 -2.62 -7.49
CA HIS A 223 -2.90 -3.93 -6.86
C HIS A 223 -2.78 -5.04 -7.91
N LEU A 224 -1.60 -5.67 -7.97
CA LEU A 224 -1.19 -6.66 -8.99
C LEU A 224 -2.26 -7.71 -9.29
N LYS A 225 -2.68 -8.50 -8.29
CA LYS A 225 -3.62 -9.60 -8.52
C LYS A 225 -5.05 -9.13 -8.82
N SER A 226 -5.44 -7.90 -8.41
CA SER A 226 -6.82 -7.43 -8.58
C SER A 226 -7.09 -6.93 -9.99
N ASN A 227 -6.03 -6.55 -10.71
CA ASN A 227 -6.08 -6.28 -12.15
C ASN A 227 -5.55 -7.43 -13.00
N GLN A 228 -5.31 -8.61 -12.44
CA GLN A 228 -4.81 -9.77 -13.19
C GLN A 228 -3.44 -9.49 -13.85
N ASP A 229 -2.57 -8.78 -13.13
CA ASP A 229 -1.22 -8.45 -13.58
C ASP A 229 -1.20 -7.71 -14.93
N THR A 230 -2.13 -6.76 -15.13
CA THR A 230 -2.29 -6.01 -16.40
C THR A 230 -0.97 -5.44 -16.90
N ILE A 231 -0.19 -4.78 -16.03
CA ILE A 231 1.08 -4.16 -16.44
C ILE A 231 2.07 -5.22 -16.92
N ARG A 232 2.20 -6.33 -16.20
CA ARG A 232 3.07 -7.45 -16.63
C ARG A 232 2.61 -8.00 -17.97
N THR A 233 1.29 -8.13 -18.16
CA THR A 233 0.70 -8.59 -19.41
C THR A 233 1.08 -7.67 -20.57
N LEU A 234 0.97 -6.35 -20.40
CA LEU A 234 1.38 -5.37 -21.42
C LEU A 234 2.87 -5.50 -21.77
N GLU A 235 3.73 -5.69 -20.77
CA GLU A 235 5.18 -5.86 -20.96
C GLU A 235 5.52 -7.14 -21.73
N ASN A 236 4.81 -8.23 -21.46
CA ASN A 236 4.95 -9.50 -22.20
C ASN A 236 4.57 -9.34 -23.69
N TYR A 237 3.66 -8.41 -24.01
CA TYR A 237 3.34 -8.02 -25.39
C TYR A 237 4.29 -6.95 -25.97
N GLY A 238 5.38 -6.63 -25.26
CA GLY A 238 6.42 -5.73 -25.76
C GLY A 238 6.17 -4.25 -25.51
N ALA A 239 5.28 -3.89 -24.59
CA ALA A 239 5.01 -2.50 -24.21
C ALA A 239 5.76 -2.07 -22.95
N GLU A 240 5.86 -0.75 -22.75
CA GLU A 240 6.17 -0.09 -21.49
C GLU A 240 4.88 0.52 -20.93
N ALA A 241 4.68 0.48 -19.62
CA ALA A 241 3.48 1.02 -18.98
C ALA A 241 3.78 2.27 -18.17
N ILE A 242 2.86 3.24 -18.20
CA ILE A 242 2.79 4.33 -17.25
C ILE A 242 1.45 4.24 -16.51
N ASN A 243 1.51 4.13 -15.19
CA ASN A 243 0.32 4.11 -14.34
C ASN A 243 0.31 5.37 -13.46
N ALA A 244 -0.89 5.89 -13.21
CA ALA A 244 -1.06 7.07 -12.38
C ALA A 244 -0.77 6.73 -10.90
N SER A 245 -0.07 7.64 -10.24
CA SER A 245 0.55 7.40 -8.94
C SER A 245 -0.47 7.47 -7.80
N ILE A 246 -0.15 6.97 -6.60
CA ILE A 246 -1.05 7.11 -5.45
C ILE A 246 -1.02 8.54 -4.92
N ALA A 247 0.14 9.20 -4.95
CA ALA A 247 0.28 10.60 -4.55
C ALA A 247 -0.58 11.55 -5.39
N GLU A 248 -0.84 11.22 -6.67
CA GLU A 248 -1.77 11.98 -7.53
C GLU A 248 -3.18 12.05 -6.92
N TRP A 249 -3.69 10.92 -6.42
CA TRP A 249 -4.99 10.87 -5.77
C TRP A 249 -5.01 11.64 -4.44
N ILE A 250 -3.94 11.56 -3.62
CA ILE A 250 -3.85 12.33 -2.38
C ILE A 250 -3.81 13.83 -2.66
N ASN A 251 -3.09 14.24 -3.71
CA ASN A 251 -3.09 15.63 -4.15
C ASN A 251 -4.49 16.08 -4.60
N TYR A 252 -5.22 15.21 -5.32
CA TYR A 252 -6.59 15.48 -5.75
C TYR A 252 -7.54 15.65 -4.55
N THR A 253 -7.55 14.73 -3.59
CA THR A 253 -8.43 14.81 -2.41
C THR A 253 -8.09 16.01 -1.53
N THR A 254 -6.80 16.35 -1.41
CA THR A 254 -6.37 17.57 -0.72
C THR A 254 -6.85 18.83 -1.44
N TYR A 255 -6.74 18.88 -2.78
CA TYR A 255 -7.21 20.02 -3.56
C TYR A 255 -8.73 20.21 -3.49
N ASP A 256 -9.50 19.12 -3.54
CA ASP A 256 -10.96 19.13 -3.47
C ASP A 256 -11.47 19.69 -2.13
N GLN A 257 -10.78 19.40 -1.03
CA GLN A 257 -11.12 19.94 0.30
C GLN A 257 -10.80 21.43 0.49
N VAL A 258 -9.94 21.99 -0.34
CA VAL A 258 -9.58 23.42 -0.30
C VAL A 258 -10.56 24.27 -1.13
N ARG A 259 -11.43 23.64 -1.93
CA ARG A 259 -12.51 24.31 -2.67
C ARG A 259 -13.76 24.51 -1.83
#